data_AF-A0A9P9K144-F1
#
_entry.id   AF-A0A9P9K144-F1
#
_cell.length_a   1.000
_cell.length_b   1.000
_cell.length_c   1.000
_cell.angle_alpha   90.00
_cell.angle_beta   90.00
_cell.angle_gamma   90.00
#
_symmetry.space_group_name_H-M   'P 1'
#
loop_
_entity.id
_entity.type
_entity.pdbx_description
1 polymer ?
#
loop_
_entity_poly.entity_id
_entity_poly.type
_entity_poly.pdbx_seq_one_letter_code
_entity_poly.pdbx_strand_id
1 'polypeptide(L)'
;MPLNNYGVWKGKLKATSVNRDDYLSDHFYVSFDFDVDNNNQPQEYRACFNYRTAISESPQLVYWLIQDFSLPTVRYIEAFPRGWTEIIQLATLNHRQVSLDYLRGAIDYIPSGEENRGVDDIADYLTPFFANAIEKGATAYIYGELRRDLKEIHQIHMNQGSVDTFEKENAIRQDGGILLEFLDGH
;
A
#
# COMPACT_ATOMS: atom_id res chain seq x y z
N MET A 1 -4.48 0.25 -17.00
CA MET A 1 -3.36 -0.40 -17.69
C MET A 1 -2.53 -1.07 -16.61
N PRO A 2 -1.76 -2.12 -16.92
CA PRO A 2 -0.82 -2.66 -15.95
C PRO A 2 0.13 -1.57 -15.44
N LEU A 3 0.46 -1.63 -14.15
CA LEU A 3 1.41 -0.72 -13.51
C LEU A 3 2.81 -0.93 -14.10
N ASN A 4 3.53 0.16 -14.40
CA ASN A 4 4.81 0.07 -15.12
C ASN A 4 5.98 -0.32 -14.20
N ASN A 5 5.98 0.20 -12.96
CA ASN A 5 7.05 -0.03 -11.99
C ASN A 5 6.48 -0.68 -10.73
N TYR A 6 5.82 -1.83 -10.88
CA TYR A 6 5.21 -2.53 -9.76
C TYR A 6 6.26 -3.23 -8.89
N GLY A 7 6.13 -3.08 -7.58
CA GLY A 7 7.02 -3.70 -6.62
C GLY A 7 6.58 -3.48 -5.19
N VAL A 8 7.49 -3.80 -4.28
CA VAL A 8 7.29 -3.64 -2.84
C VAL A 8 8.46 -2.90 -2.22
N TRP A 9 8.17 -1.93 -1.37
CA TRP A 9 9.16 -1.32 -0.49
C TRP A 9 9.09 -1.96 0.89
N LYS A 10 10.25 -2.32 1.47
CA LYS A 10 10.37 -2.85 2.83
C LYS A 10 11.16 -1.89 3.72
N GLY A 11 10.62 -1.50 4.88
CA GLY A 11 11.38 -0.68 5.82
C GLY A 11 10.58 -0.18 7.02
N LYS A 12 10.99 0.96 7.59
CA LYS A 12 10.33 1.61 8.74
C LYS A 12 9.69 2.92 8.30
N LEU A 13 8.45 3.14 8.73
CA LEU A 13 7.71 4.37 8.48
C LEU A 13 8.22 5.50 9.40
N LYS A 14 8.07 6.74 8.96
CA LYS A 14 8.53 7.93 9.70
C LYS A 14 7.39 8.78 10.21
N ALA A 15 6.46 9.13 9.34
CA ALA A 15 5.36 10.03 9.65
C ALA A 15 4.18 9.80 8.72
N THR A 16 3.03 10.34 9.11
CA THR A 16 1.85 10.45 8.26
C THR A 16 1.47 11.90 8.07
N SER A 17 0.89 12.22 6.93
CA SER A 17 0.29 13.53 6.69
C SER A 17 -0.94 13.42 5.79
N VAL A 18 -1.89 14.31 6.03
CA VAL A 18 -3.09 14.46 5.22
C VAL A 18 -3.40 15.94 5.12
N ASN A 19 -3.69 16.43 3.92
CA ASN A 19 -4.13 17.80 3.72
C ASN A 19 -5.66 17.82 3.65
N ARG A 20 -6.30 18.27 4.73
CA ARG A 20 -7.77 18.36 4.80
C ARG A 20 -8.31 19.67 4.23
N ASP A 21 -7.47 20.69 4.09
CA ASP A 21 -7.86 22.01 3.58
C ASP A 21 -7.94 22.02 2.05
N ASP A 22 -7.30 21.05 1.38
CA ASP A 22 -7.36 20.86 -0.06
C ASP A 22 -8.44 19.85 -0.42
N TYR A 23 -9.65 20.33 -0.71
CA TYR A 23 -10.78 19.50 -1.16
C TYR A 23 -10.54 18.78 -2.50
N LEU A 24 -9.49 19.17 -3.25
CA LEU A 24 -9.07 18.48 -4.48
C LEU A 24 -8.03 17.39 -4.22
N SER A 25 -7.42 17.35 -3.02
CA SER A 25 -6.50 16.30 -2.61
C SER A 25 -7.20 15.28 -1.74
N ASP A 26 -7.34 14.07 -2.25
CA ASP A 26 -7.86 12.89 -1.57
C ASP A 26 -6.75 11.99 -1.03
N HIS A 27 -5.49 12.42 -1.09
CA HIS A 27 -4.34 11.61 -0.70
C HIS A 27 -4.01 11.70 0.81
N PHE A 28 -3.88 10.52 1.41
CA PHE A 28 -3.18 10.29 2.66
C PHE A 28 -1.75 9.87 2.35
N TYR A 29 -0.80 10.43 3.08
CA TYR A 29 0.62 10.17 2.89
C TYR A 29 1.21 9.45 4.08
N VAL A 30 2.05 8.46 3.80
CA VAL A 30 2.94 7.84 4.77
C VAL A 30 4.37 8.02 4.28
N SER A 31 5.23 8.70 5.02
CA SER A 31 6.62 8.96 4.62
C SER A 31 7.61 7.95 5.20
N PHE A 32 8.69 7.72 4.45
CA PHE A 32 9.74 6.76 4.78
C PHE A 32 11.05 7.09 4.06
N ASP A 33 12.17 6.56 4.59
CA ASP A 33 13.47 6.67 3.93
C ASP A 33 13.61 5.55 2.89
N PHE A 34 13.71 5.93 1.61
CA PHE A 34 13.76 4.99 0.50
C PHE A 34 15.14 4.34 0.34
N ASP A 35 16.13 5.19 0.07
CA ASP A 35 17.54 4.86 -0.10
C ASP A 35 18.37 6.14 0.03
N VAL A 36 19.69 6.03 0.08
CA VAL A 36 20.59 7.18 0.05
C VAL A 36 20.83 7.68 -1.37
N ASP A 37 20.98 9.00 -1.54
CA ASP A 37 21.39 9.59 -2.81
C ASP A 37 22.90 9.35 -3.10
N ASN A 38 23.39 9.89 -4.23
CA ASN A 38 24.80 9.80 -4.61
C ASN A 38 25.76 10.47 -3.60
N ASN A 39 25.25 11.26 -2.65
CA ASN A 39 25.98 11.90 -1.57
C ASN A 39 25.77 11.19 -0.21
N ASN A 40 25.24 9.96 -0.25
CA ASN A 40 24.96 9.15 0.91
C ASN A 40 23.91 9.78 1.87
N GLN A 41 23.04 10.66 1.37
CA GLN A 41 21.96 11.30 2.15
C GLN A 41 20.65 10.53 1.99
N PRO A 42 19.94 10.19 3.09
CA PRO A 42 18.67 9.50 3.00
C PRO A 42 17.65 10.35 2.24
N GLN A 43 17.01 9.75 1.24
CA GLN A 43 15.93 10.38 0.51
C GLN A 43 14.58 9.98 1.10
N GLU A 44 13.82 10.98 1.49
CA GLU A 44 12.44 10.79 1.91
C GLU A 44 11.55 10.58 0.69
N TYR A 45 10.78 9.50 0.74
CA TYR A 45 9.72 9.16 -0.19
C TYR A 45 8.40 9.09 0.57
N ARG A 46 7.28 9.07 -0.16
CA ARG A 46 5.96 8.89 0.43
C ARG A 46 5.10 7.88 -0.33
N ALA A 47 4.35 7.10 0.41
CA ALA A 47 3.25 6.29 -0.10
C ALA A 47 2.02 7.20 -0.15
N CYS A 48 1.31 7.23 -1.28
CA CYS A 48 0.08 7.99 -1.42
C CYS A 48 -1.10 7.08 -1.77
N PHE A 49 -2.21 7.29 -1.09
CA PHE A 49 -3.45 6.57 -1.33
C PHE A 49 -4.66 7.35 -0.90
N ASN A 50 -5.80 7.02 -1.48
CA ASN A 50 -7.02 7.78 -1.26
C ASN A 50 -7.58 7.47 0.13
N TYR A 51 -7.88 8.51 0.91
CA TYR A 51 -8.62 8.39 2.18
C TYR A 51 -10.08 8.80 2.05
N ARG A 52 -10.47 9.30 0.88
CA ARG A 52 -11.83 9.65 0.54
C ARG A 52 -12.15 9.34 -0.90
N THR A 53 -13.42 9.18 -1.18
CA THR A 53 -13.92 9.01 -2.54
C THR A 53 -13.66 10.27 -3.36
N ALA A 54 -13.10 10.13 -4.57
CA ALA A 54 -12.91 11.23 -5.51
C ALA A 54 -14.21 11.63 -6.26
N ILE A 55 -15.19 10.72 -6.35
CA ILE A 55 -16.44 10.88 -7.10
C ILE A 55 -17.63 10.67 -6.15
N SER A 56 -18.23 11.76 -5.67
CA SER A 56 -19.35 11.71 -4.70
C SER A 56 -20.58 10.92 -5.17
N GLU A 57 -20.77 10.79 -6.48
CA GLU A 57 -21.90 10.06 -7.08
C GLU A 57 -21.71 8.53 -7.14
N SER A 58 -20.48 8.04 -6.91
CA SER A 58 -20.15 6.62 -6.89
C SER A 58 -18.97 6.38 -5.93
N PRO A 59 -19.24 6.28 -4.60
CA PRO A 59 -18.21 5.94 -3.64
C PRO A 59 -17.71 4.51 -3.87
N GLN A 60 -16.49 4.41 -4.39
CA GLN A 60 -15.82 3.15 -4.70
C GLN A 60 -14.62 2.88 -3.77
N LEU A 61 -14.38 3.75 -2.79
CA LEU A 61 -13.32 3.53 -1.82
C LEU A 61 -13.77 2.51 -0.77
N VAL A 62 -13.12 1.36 -0.77
CA VAL A 62 -13.29 0.31 0.24
C VAL A 62 -11.96 0.10 0.94
N TYR A 63 -11.98 0.07 2.27
CA TYR A 63 -10.81 -0.22 3.08
C TYR A 63 -11.03 -1.49 3.90
N TRP A 64 -9.95 -2.24 4.08
CA TRP A 64 -9.94 -3.42 4.93
C TRP A 64 -8.75 -3.40 5.88
N LEU A 65 -9.03 -3.48 7.17
CA LEU A 65 -8.02 -3.80 8.17
C LEU A 65 -8.12 -5.30 8.48
N ILE A 66 -7.08 -6.03 8.13
CA ILE A 66 -6.97 -7.46 8.44
C ILE A 66 -5.86 -7.61 9.47
N GLN A 67 -6.24 -8.00 10.68
CA GLN A 67 -5.30 -8.38 11.74
C GLN A 67 -4.89 -9.84 11.56
N ASP A 68 -3.72 -10.21 12.10
CA ASP A 68 -3.16 -11.56 12.00
C ASP A 68 -3.07 -12.07 10.56
N PHE A 69 -2.70 -11.17 9.65
CA PHE A 69 -2.64 -11.45 8.22
C PHE A 69 -1.55 -12.48 7.91
N SER A 70 -1.97 -13.72 7.62
CA SER A 70 -1.05 -14.82 7.33
C SER A 70 -1.25 -15.30 5.91
N LEU A 71 -0.27 -15.04 5.04
CA LEU A 71 -0.22 -15.61 3.70
C LEU A 71 1.14 -16.22 3.37
N PRO A 72 1.16 -17.24 2.48
CA PRO A 72 2.41 -17.75 1.94
C PRO A 72 3.30 -16.65 1.37
N THR A 73 2.71 -15.61 0.76
CA THR A 73 3.39 -14.42 0.22
C THR A 73 4.25 -13.69 1.25
N VAL A 74 3.76 -13.55 2.49
CA VAL A 74 4.47 -12.86 3.59
C VAL A 74 5.84 -13.50 3.83
N ARG A 75 5.90 -14.83 3.84
CA ARG A 75 7.17 -15.58 4.02
C ARG A 75 8.20 -15.31 2.93
N TYR A 76 7.77 -14.96 1.71
CA TYR A 76 8.71 -14.66 0.62
C TYR A 76 9.25 -13.23 0.72
N ILE A 77 8.40 -12.28 1.09
CA ILE A 77 8.79 -10.86 1.20
C ILE A 77 9.51 -10.53 2.51
N GLU A 78 9.32 -11.30 3.57
CA GLU A 78 10.15 -11.26 4.78
C GLU A 78 11.64 -11.39 4.44
N ALA A 79 11.99 -12.19 3.42
CA ALA A 79 13.37 -12.37 2.98
C ALA A 79 13.91 -11.22 2.12
N PHE A 80 13.07 -10.26 1.70
CA PHE A 80 13.53 -9.15 0.86
C PHE A 80 14.49 -8.23 1.62
N PRO A 81 15.47 -7.63 0.93
CA PRO A 81 16.30 -6.59 1.51
C PRO A 81 15.43 -5.38 1.88
N ARG A 82 15.91 -4.56 2.82
CA ARG A 82 15.33 -3.23 3.06
C ARG A 82 15.42 -2.40 1.77
N GLY A 83 14.42 -1.57 1.52
CA GLY A 83 14.33 -0.72 0.33
C GLY A 83 13.36 -1.28 -0.69
N TRP A 84 13.48 -0.82 -1.93
CA TRP A 84 12.59 -1.20 -3.02
C TRP A 84 13.03 -2.47 -3.73
N THR A 85 12.09 -3.38 -3.90
CA THR A 85 12.22 -4.59 -4.73
C THR A 85 11.19 -4.52 -5.84
N GLU A 86 11.66 -4.36 -7.08
CA GLU A 86 10.80 -4.40 -8.26
C GLU A 86 10.38 -5.85 -8.56
N ILE A 87 9.08 -6.10 -8.72
CA ILE A 87 8.54 -7.46 -8.86
C ILE A 87 8.55 -7.93 -10.33
N ILE A 88 8.71 -7.03 -11.30
CA ILE A 88 8.87 -7.37 -12.73
C ILE A 88 10.22 -8.05 -13.00
N GLN A 89 11.27 -7.69 -12.26
CA GLN A 89 12.61 -8.24 -12.42
C GLN A 89 12.77 -9.66 -11.84
N LEU A 90 11.77 -10.15 -11.12
CA LEU A 90 11.79 -11.47 -10.48
C LEU A 90 11.31 -12.60 -11.41
N ALA A 91 11.54 -12.53 -12.72
CA ALA A 91 11.24 -13.63 -13.66
C ALA A 91 11.90 -14.98 -13.30
N THR A 92 12.80 -14.99 -12.29
CA THR A 92 13.49 -16.15 -11.73
C THR A 92 12.96 -16.62 -10.36
N LEU A 93 12.16 -15.82 -9.65
CA LEU A 93 11.34 -16.28 -8.52
C LEU A 93 9.91 -16.44 -9.04
N ASN A 94 9.11 -17.35 -8.49
CA ASN A 94 7.73 -17.49 -8.94
C ASN A 94 7.00 -16.16 -8.70
N HIS A 95 6.85 -15.31 -9.73
CA HIS A 95 6.19 -13.99 -9.67
C HIS A 95 4.85 -14.04 -8.92
N ARG A 96 4.15 -15.17 -9.04
CA ARG A 96 2.91 -15.50 -8.31
C ARG A 96 3.03 -15.51 -6.78
N GLN A 97 4.20 -15.83 -6.23
CA GLN A 97 4.43 -16.00 -4.79
C GLN A 97 4.74 -14.69 -4.07
N VAL A 98 5.08 -13.63 -4.79
CA VAL A 98 5.54 -12.35 -4.21
C VAL A 98 4.62 -11.17 -4.54
N SER A 99 3.84 -11.27 -5.61
CA SER A 99 2.83 -10.28 -5.99
C SER A 99 1.57 -10.39 -5.13
N LEU A 100 0.91 -9.25 -4.89
CA LEU A 100 -0.44 -9.26 -4.36
C LEU A 100 -1.45 -9.51 -5.48
N ASP A 101 -2.31 -10.50 -5.25
CA ASP A 101 -3.47 -10.83 -6.09
C ASP A 101 -4.57 -11.32 -5.14
N TYR A 102 -5.38 -10.40 -4.62
CA TYR A 102 -6.44 -10.68 -3.66
C TYR A 102 -7.49 -11.63 -4.23
N LEU A 103 -7.80 -11.51 -5.52
CA LEU A 103 -8.79 -12.37 -6.20
C LEU A 103 -8.32 -13.81 -6.45
N ARG A 104 -7.02 -14.04 -6.69
CA ARG A 104 -6.52 -15.38 -7.10
C ARG A 104 -5.51 -16.02 -6.17
N GLY A 105 -5.01 -15.31 -5.18
CA GLY A 105 -3.75 -15.68 -4.55
C GLY A 105 -3.67 -15.51 -3.04
N ALA A 106 -4.61 -14.84 -2.39
CA ALA A 106 -4.24 -14.27 -1.10
C ALA A 106 -5.35 -14.07 -0.08
N ILE A 107 -6.63 -14.09 -0.42
CA ILE A 107 -7.64 -13.81 0.61
C ILE A 107 -8.86 -14.69 0.38
N ASP A 108 -8.73 -15.98 0.72
CA ASP A 108 -9.83 -16.95 0.62
C ASP A 108 -10.92 -16.71 1.67
N TYR A 109 -10.67 -15.86 2.67
CA TYR A 109 -11.65 -15.50 3.68
C TYR A 109 -11.30 -14.16 4.31
N ILE A 110 -12.13 -13.14 4.06
CA ILE A 110 -12.12 -11.94 4.89
C ILE A 110 -13.23 -12.10 5.93
N PRO A 111 -12.92 -12.39 7.22
CA PRO A 111 -13.95 -12.78 8.19
C PRO A 111 -14.99 -11.69 8.46
N SER A 112 -14.60 -10.45 8.21
CA SER A 112 -15.43 -9.27 8.41
C SER A 112 -14.63 -8.06 7.99
N GLY A 113 -15.26 -7.12 7.32
CA GLY A 113 -14.81 -5.74 7.27
C GLY A 113 -15.93 -4.88 7.74
N GLU A 114 -15.59 -3.84 8.46
CA GLU A 114 -16.52 -2.73 8.56
C GLU A 114 -16.44 -1.99 7.23
N GLU A 115 -17.43 -2.23 6.37
CA GLU A 115 -17.72 -1.31 5.29
C GLU A 115 -18.02 0.03 5.97
N ASN A 116 -17.10 0.99 5.85
CA ASN A 116 -17.32 2.32 6.40
C ASN A 116 -18.43 2.98 5.57
N ARG A 117 -19.68 2.75 5.99
CA ARG A 117 -20.89 3.27 5.36
C ARG A 117 -21.21 4.71 5.78
N GLY A 118 -20.39 5.31 6.65
CA GLY A 118 -20.75 6.54 7.36
C GLY A 118 -19.81 7.72 7.14
N VAL A 119 -18.55 7.48 6.80
CA VAL A 119 -17.57 8.56 6.64
C VAL A 119 -16.84 8.34 5.32
N ASP A 120 -17.11 9.21 4.34
CA ASP A 120 -16.33 9.34 3.10
C ASP A 120 -14.88 9.77 3.38
N ASP A 121 -14.45 9.85 4.63
CA ASP A 121 -13.10 10.20 5.10
C ASP A 121 -12.65 9.12 6.11
N ILE A 122 -11.66 8.32 5.73
CA ILE A 122 -11.06 7.31 6.60
C ILE A 122 -9.76 7.78 7.27
N ALA A 123 -9.33 9.03 7.07
CA ALA A 123 -8.05 9.51 7.59
C ALA A 123 -8.02 9.54 9.13
N ASP A 124 -9.17 9.74 9.79
CA ASP A 124 -9.27 9.65 11.25
C ASP A 124 -9.04 8.23 11.78
N TYR A 125 -9.28 7.19 10.98
CA TYR A 125 -8.92 5.81 11.31
C TYR A 125 -7.45 5.50 10.99
N LEU A 126 -6.98 5.96 9.83
CA LEU A 126 -5.62 5.69 9.36
C LEU A 126 -4.55 6.39 10.21
N THR A 127 -4.79 7.64 10.62
CA THR A 127 -3.82 8.44 11.37
C THR A 127 -3.36 7.77 12.67
N PRO A 128 -4.25 7.42 13.63
CA PRO A 128 -3.84 6.76 14.86
C PRO A 128 -3.29 5.36 14.61
N PHE A 129 -3.78 4.65 13.60
CA PHE A 129 -3.27 3.32 13.23
C PHE A 129 -1.80 3.36 12.80
N PHE A 130 -1.45 4.23 11.85
CA PHE A 130 -0.07 4.38 11.40
C PHE A 130 0.82 5.04 12.45
N ALA A 131 0.29 5.97 13.26
CA ALA A 131 1.03 6.54 14.39
C ALA A 131 1.47 5.44 15.37
N ASN A 132 0.58 4.49 15.68
CA ASN A 132 0.93 3.34 16.51
C ASN A 132 1.98 2.45 15.85
N ALA A 133 1.84 2.15 14.55
CA ALA A 133 2.82 1.35 13.81
C ALA A 133 4.23 2.00 13.80
N ILE A 134 4.29 3.32 13.64
CA ILE A 134 5.53 4.10 13.72
C ILE A 134 6.12 4.03 15.13
N GLU A 135 5.30 4.26 16.16
CA GLU A 135 5.72 4.24 17.58
C GLU A 135 6.28 2.85 17.97
N LYS A 136 5.62 1.78 17.53
CA LYS A 136 6.06 0.40 17.77
C LYS A 136 7.22 -0.03 16.87
N GLY A 137 7.62 0.80 15.92
CA GLY A 137 8.66 0.50 14.97
C GLY A 137 8.33 -0.73 14.12
N ALA A 138 7.08 -0.87 13.67
CA ALA A 138 6.65 -1.95 12.78
C ALA A 138 7.46 -1.94 11.46
N THR A 139 7.71 -3.12 10.89
CA THR A 139 8.23 -3.24 9.53
C THR A 139 7.06 -3.10 8.56
N ALA A 140 7.18 -2.20 7.60
CA ALA A 140 6.17 -2.00 6.58
C ALA A 140 6.61 -2.60 5.24
N TYR A 141 5.64 -3.20 4.54
CA TYR A 141 5.74 -3.66 3.16
C TYR A 141 4.70 -2.90 2.34
N ILE A 142 5.15 -2.03 1.44
CA ILE A 142 4.28 -1.13 0.67
C ILE A 142 4.30 -1.56 -0.80
N TYR A 143 3.18 -2.08 -1.27
CA TYR A 143 2.97 -2.49 -2.66
C TYR A 143 2.31 -1.39 -3.48
N GLY A 144 2.83 -1.17 -4.69
CA GLY A 144 2.27 -0.20 -5.62
C GLY A 144 3.20 0.09 -6.80
N GLU A 145 3.01 1.24 -7.43
CA GLU A 145 3.82 1.73 -8.55
C GLU A 145 4.83 2.77 -8.08
N LEU A 146 6.12 2.52 -8.28
CA LEU A 146 7.17 3.48 -7.96
C LEU A 146 7.26 4.61 -8.99
N ARG A 147 7.08 5.84 -8.52
CA ARG A 147 7.21 7.10 -9.25
C ARG A 147 8.41 7.89 -8.74
N ARG A 148 9.60 7.59 -9.27
CA ARG A 148 10.87 8.22 -8.84
C ARG A 148 10.92 9.72 -9.12
N ASP A 149 10.25 10.17 -10.17
CA ASP A 149 10.08 11.59 -10.52
C ASP A 149 9.37 12.39 -9.42
N LEU A 150 8.42 11.74 -8.73
CA LEU A 150 7.64 12.33 -7.65
C LEU A 150 8.19 11.98 -6.26
N LYS A 151 9.09 10.99 -6.18
CA LYS A 151 9.52 10.33 -4.93
C LYS A 151 8.36 9.66 -4.18
N GLU A 152 7.52 8.95 -4.93
CA GLU A 152 6.28 8.37 -4.40
C GLU A 152 6.07 6.92 -4.79
N ILE A 153 5.31 6.19 -3.97
CA ILE A 153 4.68 4.93 -4.34
C ILE A 153 3.18 5.20 -4.48
N HIS A 154 2.66 5.02 -5.70
CA HIS A 154 1.27 5.26 -6.10
C HIS A 154 0.49 3.95 -6.16
N GLN A 155 -0.84 4.07 -6.35
CA GLN A 155 -1.72 2.94 -6.63
C GLN A 155 -1.76 1.87 -5.54
N ILE A 156 -1.47 2.27 -4.30
CA ILE A 156 -1.51 1.41 -3.12
C ILE A 156 -2.96 0.99 -2.81
N HIS A 157 -3.94 1.82 -3.16
CA HIS A 157 -5.37 1.54 -2.97
C HIS A 157 -6.01 0.79 -4.16
N MET A 158 -5.31 0.71 -5.29
CA MET A 158 -5.87 0.13 -6.50
C MET A 158 -5.67 -1.37 -6.52
N ASN A 159 -6.78 -2.09 -6.63
CA ASN A 159 -6.83 -3.54 -6.61
C ASN A 159 -7.76 -4.01 -7.72
N GLN A 160 -7.65 -5.28 -8.09
CA GLN A 160 -8.62 -5.91 -8.96
C GLN A 160 -10.02 -5.89 -8.35
N GLY A 161 -11.00 -5.40 -9.11
CA GLY A 161 -12.39 -5.23 -8.68
C GLY A 161 -12.94 -3.82 -8.92
N SER A 162 -12.10 -2.88 -9.36
CA SER A 162 -12.55 -1.56 -9.81
C SER A 162 -13.53 -1.68 -10.98
N VAL A 163 -14.57 -0.86 -10.97
CA VAL A 163 -15.64 -0.87 -11.98
C VAL A 163 -15.73 0.48 -12.70
N ASP A 164 -16.62 0.59 -13.68
CA ASP A 164 -16.87 1.81 -14.44
C ASP A 164 -15.59 2.44 -15.03
N THR A 165 -15.34 3.72 -14.76
CA THR A 165 -14.20 4.47 -15.29
C THR A 165 -12.85 3.95 -14.83
N PHE A 166 -12.81 3.18 -13.74
CA PHE A 166 -11.61 2.61 -13.15
C PHE A 166 -11.36 1.15 -13.54
N GLU A 167 -12.27 0.52 -14.31
CA GLU A 167 -12.11 -0.89 -14.72
C GLU A 167 -10.80 -1.13 -15.46
N LYS A 168 -10.35 -0.15 -16.24
CA LYS A 168 -9.08 -0.19 -16.97
C LYS A 168 -7.87 -0.37 -16.04
N GLU A 169 -7.98 -0.02 -14.76
CA GLU A 169 -6.89 -0.03 -13.77
C GLU A 169 -6.69 -1.40 -13.13
N ASN A 170 -7.65 -2.32 -13.31
CA ASN A 170 -7.50 -3.71 -12.92
C ASN A 170 -6.33 -4.36 -13.68
N ALA A 171 -5.44 -5.01 -12.95
CA ALA A 171 -4.36 -5.80 -13.54
C ALA A 171 -4.05 -7.03 -12.68
N ILE A 172 -3.80 -8.15 -13.35
CA ILE A 172 -3.50 -9.43 -12.70
C ILE A 172 -2.18 -9.29 -11.93
N ARG A 173 -2.17 -9.65 -10.64
CA ARG A 173 -0.97 -9.66 -9.78
C ARG A 173 -0.29 -8.30 -9.62
N GLN A 174 -1.08 -7.25 -9.60
CA GLN A 174 -0.61 -5.87 -9.41
C GLN A 174 -1.46 -5.12 -8.39
N ASP A 175 -2.06 -5.86 -7.44
CA ASP A 175 -2.84 -5.24 -6.37
C ASP A 175 -1.93 -4.44 -5.44
N GLY A 176 -2.43 -3.31 -4.95
CA GLY A 176 -1.77 -2.46 -3.97
C GLY A 176 -2.04 -2.89 -2.53
N GLY A 177 -1.25 -2.38 -1.60
CA GLY A 177 -1.52 -2.58 -0.18
C GLY A 177 -0.35 -2.20 0.72
N ILE A 178 -0.64 -2.08 2.01
CA ILE A 178 0.37 -1.92 3.05
C ILE A 178 0.20 -3.05 4.04
N LEU A 179 1.26 -3.83 4.24
CA LEU A 179 1.35 -4.82 5.31
C LEU A 179 2.26 -4.27 6.39
N LEU A 180 1.88 -4.48 7.65
CA LEU A 180 2.65 -4.08 8.82
C LEU A 180 2.95 -5.31 9.64
N GLU A 181 4.21 -5.47 10.01
CA GLU A 181 4.72 -6.56 10.83
C GLU A 181 5.27 -5.95 12.13
N PHE A 182 4.61 -6.24 13.24
CA PHE A 182 5.00 -5.80 14.57
C PHE A 182 5.99 -6.79 15.20
N LEU A 183 6.82 -6.30 16.12
CA LEU A 183 7.89 -7.11 16.74
C LEU A 183 7.37 -8.27 17.60
N ASP A 184 6.11 -8.22 18.01
CA ASP A 184 5.42 -9.28 18.72
C ASP A 184 4.81 -10.35 17.79
N GLY A 185 4.99 -10.22 16.47
CA GLY A 185 4.53 -11.17 15.47
C GLY A 185 3.09 -10.99 15.01
N HIS A 186 2.48 -9.84 15.35
CA HIS A 186 1.16 -9.42 14.86
C HIS A 186 1.24 -8.41 13.71
#